data_AF-K5V115-F1
#
_entry.id   AF-K5V115-F1
#
_cell.length_a   1.000
_cell.length_b   1.000
_cell.length_c   1.000
_cell.angle_alpha   90.00
_cell.angle_beta   90.00
_cell.angle_gamma   90.00
#
_symmetry.space_group_name_H-M   'P 1'
#
loop_
_entity.id
_entity.type
_entity.pdbx_description
1 polymer ?
#
loop_
_entity_poly.entity_id
_entity_poly.type
_entity_poly.pdbx_seq_one_letter_code
_entity_poly.pdbx_strand_id
1 'polypeptide(L)'
;MDKDDGAITDDIVGGFETTVTTGAKEFTLESPSLRRNRGTLFMKIDTTPSTDADAAARPYIFDGPIRFSRHSSPTVGRLTNLDDARLYSTWKMFLRGVRLFFSDGEKQHWNVNYHAAKAIFQGPTSIAIRSTIQAGHRMLYARTTSNGFGVINDAKDVMTLLHGGKPGSPTAHRVKPAVYTYIIAADDDSFRFSETGAAFFVDFASKHALHANCAEYVRYSGEFHPRPAGGWASFSDDTPDDAVAWELVIDNNSGTYSPSPLLLPNLKDLFEYNFPGFTICTYDFNDPRLAESREACRTYALYKRDVRQEELQPHTRGEEPLAHNASAEACNTASAGHLESTGRIA
;
A
#
# COMPACT_ATOMS: atom_id res chain seq x y z
N MET A 1 -10.13 -12.33 31.44
CA MET A 1 -10.04 -11.41 30.30
C MET A 1 -8.62 -10.92 30.26
N ASP A 2 -7.92 -11.25 29.18
CA ASP A 2 -6.59 -10.73 28.91
C ASP A 2 -6.68 -9.21 28.77
N LYS A 3 -5.72 -8.46 29.31
CA LYS A 3 -5.75 -6.99 29.24
C LYS A 3 -5.48 -6.47 27.82
N ASP A 4 -4.97 -7.34 26.98
CA ASP A 4 -4.55 -7.03 25.61
C ASP A 4 -5.66 -7.26 24.58
N ASP A 5 -6.83 -7.74 25.02
CA ASP A 5 -7.98 -7.99 24.14
C ASP A 5 -8.61 -6.65 23.70
N GLY A 6 -8.22 -6.18 22.51
CA GLY A 6 -8.71 -4.94 21.89
C GLY A 6 -7.72 -3.76 21.92
N ALA A 7 -6.52 -3.92 22.48
CA ALA A 7 -5.47 -2.90 22.42
C ALA A 7 -4.73 -2.94 21.06
N ILE A 8 -4.62 -1.79 20.39
CA ILE A 8 -4.05 -1.66 19.03
C ILE A 8 -2.52 -1.45 19.08
N THR A 9 -1.96 -1.19 20.26
CA THR A 9 -0.54 -0.90 20.49
C THR A 9 -0.02 -1.74 21.65
N ASP A 10 1.14 -2.36 21.49
CA ASP A 10 1.83 -3.05 22.57
C ASP A 10 2.19 -2.05 23.68
N ASP A 11 2.01 -2.46 24.95
CA ASP A 11 2.40 -1.65 26.09
C ASP A 11 3.92 -1.44 26.15
N ILE A 12 4.36 -0.21 26.40
CA ILE A 12 5.78 0.10 26.57
C ILE A 12 6.27 -0.50 27.89
N VAL A 13 7.04 -1.59 27.80
CA VAL A 13 7.59 -2.32 28.95
C VAL A 13 8.72 -1.55 29.66
N GLY A 14 9.52 -0.79 28.90
CA GLY A 14 10.65 0.01 29.38
C GLY A 14 11.65 0.31 28.25
N GLY A 15 12.68 1.10 28.56
CA GLY A 15 13.73 1.47 27.61
C GLY A 15 15.14 1.26 28.17
N PHE A 16 16.13 1.23 27.28
CA PHE A 16 17.56 1.23 27.60
C PHE A 16 18.34 1.89 26.45
N GLU A 17 19.56 2.36 26.73
CA GLU A 17 20.50 2.86 25.73
C GLU A 17 21.80 2.04 25.77
N THR A 18 22.40 1.79 24.61
CA THR A 18 23.68 1.06 24.54
C THR A 18 24.48 1.45 23.31
N THR A 19 25.77 1.14 23.34
CA THR A 19 26.64 1.19 22.16
C THR A 19 26.41 -0.04 21.27
N VAL A 20 26.72 0.05 19.99
CA VAL A 20 26.59 -1.09 19.05
C VAL A 20 27.85 -1.98 19.07
N THR A 21 28.62 -2.01 20.16
CA THR A 21 29.83 -2.86 20.22
C THR A 21 29.48 -4.35 20.29
N THR A 22 30.27 -5.18 19.60
CA THR A 22 30.12 -6.65 19.63
C THR A 22 30.24 -7.19 21.06
N GLY A 23 29.37 -8.14 21.42
CA GLY A 23 29.40 -8.83 22.69
C GLY A 23 28.01 -9.09 23.29
N ALA A 24 27.97 -9.98 24.29
CA ALA A 24 26.80 -10.17 25.12
C ALA A 24 26.70 -9.05 26.17
N LYS A 25 25.50 -8.51 26.33
CA LYS A 25 25.20 -7.38 27.22
C LYS A 25 23.94 -7.68 28.02
N GLU A 26 23.95 -7.25 29.27
CA GLU A 26 22.82 -7.29 30.18
C GLU A 26 22.29 -5.87 30.37
N PHE A 27 20.98 -5.70 30.22
CA PHE A 27 20.31 -4.41 30.29
C PHE A 27 19.21 -4.44 31.33
N THR A 28 19.14 -3.42 32.17
CA THR A 28 17.97 -3.17 33.00
C THR A 28 16.99 -2.32 32.20
N LEU A 29 15.75 -2.79 32.08
CA LEU A 29 14.67 -2.03 31.44
C LEU A 29 14.17 -0.97 32.42
N GLU A 30 14.23 0.30 32.03
CA GLU A 30 13.75 1.40 32.85
C GLU A 30 12.38 1.89 32.39
N SER A 31 11.45 2.11 33.33
CA SER A 31 10.16 2.70 33.01
C SER A 31 10.31 4.16 32.53
N PRO A 32 9.60 4.61 31.48
CA PRO A 32 9.75 5.96 30.92
C PRO A 32 9.54 7.11 31.92
N SER A 33 8.65 6.92 32.90
CA SER A 33 8.18 7.99 33.79
C SER A 33 8.79 7.98 35.19
N LEU A 34 9.41 6.87 35.64
CA LEU A 34 9.85 6.71 37.03
C LEU A 34 11.21 6.01 37.19
N ARG A 35 11.94 5.70 36.10
CA ARG A 35 13.20 4.90 36.10
C ARG A 35 13.16 3.68 37.01
N ARG A 36 11.99 3.07 37.20
CA ARG A 36 11.85 1.84 37.97
C ARG A 36 12.36 0.69 37.09
N ASN A 37 13.11 -0.22 37.69
CA ASN A 37 13.51 -1.48 37.06
C ASN A 37 12.25 -2.29 36.71
N ARG A 38 12.08 -2.58 35.42
CA ARG A 38 10.96 -3.34 34.84
C ARG A 38 11.36 -4.75 34.40
N GLY A 39 12.61 -5.13 34.64
CA GLY A 39 13.16 -6.43 34.27
C GLY A 39 14.56 -6.31 33.67
N THR A 40 15.13 -7.47 33.35
CA THR A 40 16.45 -7.60 32.74
C THR A 40 16.32 -8.20 31.34
N LEU A 41 16.99 -7.59 30.37
CA LEU A 41 17.12 -8.08 29.01
C LEU A 41 18.57 -8.49 28.75
N PHE A 42 18.78 -9.70 28.23
CA PHE A 42 20.08 -10.15 27.73
C PHE A 42 20.07 -10.07 26.21
N MET A 43 21.05 -9.36 25.63
CA MET A 43 21.17 -9.20 24.19
C MET A 43 22.64 -9.38 23.77
N LYS A 44 22.86 -10.16 22.72
CA LYS A 44 24.15 -10.28 22.05
C LYS A 44 24.13 -9.45 20.78
N ILE A 45 25.14 -8.59 20.61
CA ILE A 45 25.35 -7.80 19.41
C ILE A 45 26.53 -8.42 18.66
N ASP A 46 26.36 -8.73 17.38
CA ASP A 46 27.43 -9.12 16.47
C ASP A 46 27.53 -8.05 15.38
N THR A 47 28.69 -7.42 15.22
CA THR A 47 28.90 -6.36 14.22
C THR A 47 29.88 -6.76 13.15
N THR A 48 29.55 -6.47 11.90
CA THR A 48 30.46 -6.59 10.77
C THR A 48 30.69 -5.18 10.19
N PRO A 49 31.95 -4.73 10.01
CA PRO A 49 32.22 -3.46 9.34
C PRO A 49 31.58 -3.41 7.95
N SER A 50 31.02 -2.27 7.58
CA SER A 50 30.47 -2.08 6.24
C SER A 50 31.57 -2.19 5.18
N THR A 51 31.27 -2.85 4.06
CA THR A 51 32.15 -2.87 2.88
C THR A 51 31.96 -1.63 1.99
N ASP A 52 30.97 -0.80 2.30
CA ASP A 52 30.69 0.45 1.57
C ASP A 52 31.69 1.55 1.97
N ALA A 53 32.40 2.08 0.98
CA ALA A 53 33.36 3.16 1.17
C ALA A 53 32.72 4.45 1.71
N ASP A 54 31.44 4.68 1.43
CA ASP A 54 30.68 5.88 1.82
C ASP A 54 29.76 5.62 3.01
N ALA A 55 29.95 4.51 3.75
CA ALA A 55 29.09 4.14 4.87
C ALA A 55 28.89 5.26 5.90
N ALA A 56 29.91 6.10 6.12
CA ALA A 56 29.85 7.22 7.07
C ALA A 56 28.93 8.36 6.62
N ALA A 57 28.64 8.48 5.33
CA ALA A 57 27.72 9.46 4.77
C ALA A 57 26.26 8.96 4.73
N ARG A 58 26.04 7.66 4.97
CA ARG A 58 24.70 7.06 4.92
C ARG A 58 23.97 7.21 6.25
N PRO A 59 22.65 7.41 6.23
CA PRO A 59 21.86 7.36 7.45
C PRO A 59 21.92 5.96 8.06
N TYR A 60 21.89 5.88 9.39
CA TYR A 60 21.63 4.61 10.06
C TYR A 60 20.25 4.10 9.66
N ILE A 61 20.22 2.89 9.10
CA ILE A 61 19.00 2.17 8.75
C ILE A 61 18.80 1.04 9.76
N PHE A 62 17.56 0.89 10.23
CA PHE A 62 17.18 -0.23 11.10
C PHE A 62 16.19 -1.12 10.35
N ASP A 63 16.72 -1.81 9.36
CA ASP A 63 15.92 -2.70 8.53
C ASP A 63 15.88 -4.10 9.14
N GLY A 64 14.67 -4.59 9.35
CA GLY A 64 14.43 -6.03 9.53
C GLY A 64 14.39 -6.75 8.17
N PRO A 65 14.07 -8.05 8.17
CA PRO A 65 13.70 -8.69 6.92
C PRO A 65 12.43 -8.05 6.34
N ILE A 66 12.19 -8.17 5.03
CA ILE A 66 11.02 -7.57 4.38
C ILE A 66 9.77 -8.32 4.85
N ARG A 67 9.12 -7.78 5.89
CA ARG A 67 7.87 -8.31 6.43
C ARG A 67 6.70 -7.82 5.60
N PHE A 68 5.73 -8.69 5.35
CA PHE A 68 4.49 -8.31 4.70
C PHE A 68 3.26 -8.80 5.47
N SER A 69 2.18 -8.05 5.31
CA SER A 69 0.83 -8.49 5.61
C SER A 69 -0.05 -8.39 4.36
N ARG A 70 -0.82 -9.45 4.10
CA ARG A 70 -1.85 -9.52 3.08
C ARG A 70 -3.20 -9.50 3.75
N HIS A 71 -3.94 -8.43 3.53
CA HIS A 71 -5.27 -8.22 4.07
C HIS A 71 -6.29 -8.64 3.02
N SER A 72 -6.97 -9.76 3.27
CA SER A 72 -8.12 -10.17 2.46
C SER A 72 -9.36 -9.62 3.14
N SER A 73 -10.24 -8.95 2.39
CA SER A 73 -11.47 -8.37 2.98
C SER A 73 -12.70 -9.22 2.63
N PRO A 74 -13.06 -10.22 3.46
CA PRO A 74 -14.30 -10.98 3.28
C PRO A 74 -15.56 -10.14 3.56
N THR A 75 -15.45 -9.12 4.41
CA THR A 75 -16.59 -8.26 4.83
C THR A 75 -17.04 -7.30 3.73
N VAL A 76 -16.14 -6.94 2.82
CA VAL A 76 -16.44 -6.06 1.68
C VAL A 76 -17.29 -6.73 0.61
N GLY A 77 -17.10 -8.04 0.38
CA GLY A 77 -17.96 -8.80 -0.54
C GLY A 77 -19.44 -8.79 -0.14
N ARG A 78 -19.71 -8.78 1.17
CA ARG A 78 -21.08 -8.70 1.72
C ARG A 78 -21.71 -7.32 1.63
N LEU A 79 -20.91 -6.25 1.68
CA LEU A 79 -21.39 -4.86 1.55
C LEU A 79 -21.65 -4.46 0.09
N THR A 80 -20.99 -5.13 -0.86
CA THR A 80 -21.08 -4.80 -2.29
C THR A 80 -22.08 -5.67 -3.06
N ASN A 81 -22.79 -6.60 -2.40
CA ASN A 81 -23.77 -7.51 -3.02
C ASN A 81 -23.22 -8.28 -4.25
N LEU A 82 -21.89 -8.43 -4.31
CA LEU A 82 -21.21 -9.19 -5.35
C LEU A 82 -20.91 -10.57 -4.77
N ASP A 83 -21.80 -11.53 -5.04
CA ASP A 83 -21.63 -12.96 -4.68
C ASP A 83 -20.32 -13.56 -5.24
N ASP A 84 -19.71 -12.90 -6.22
CA ASP A 84 -18.48 -13.29 -6.90
C ASP A 84 -17.34 -12.26 -6.73
N ALA A 85 -17.35 -11.46 -5.65
CA ALA A 85 -16.22 -10.58 -5.33
C ALA A 85 -15.00 -11.44 -4.99
N ARG A 86 -14.24 -11.83 -6.03
CA ARG A 86 -12.89 -12.40 -5.96
C ARG A 86 -12.17 -11.73 -4.81
N LEU A 87 -11.89 -12.49 -3.75
CA LEU A 87 -11.32 -12.00 -2.49
C LEU A 87 -10.13 -11.07 -2.77
N TYR A 88 -10.39 -9.75 -2.79
CA TYR A 88 -9.37 -8.77 -3.13
C TYR A 88 -8.43 -8.62 -1.94
N SER A 89 -7.14 -8.58 -2.25
CA SER A 89 -6.08 -8.47 -1.26
C SER A 89 -5.42 -7.10 -1.36
N THR A 90 -5.13 -6.54 -0.20
CA THR A 90 -4.26 -5.37 -0.06
C THR A 90 -2.99 -5.82 0.66
N TRP A 91 -1.85 -5.34 0.22
CA TRP A 91 -0.56 -5.67 0.79
C TRP A 91 0.04 -4.47 1.49
N LYS A 92 0.67 -4.73 2.63
CA LYS A 92 1.57 -3.79 3.31
C LYS A 92 2.90 -4.51 3.52
N MET A 93 3.97 -3.96 2.97
CA MET A 93 5.33 -4.49 3.05
C MET A 93 6.27 -3.44 3.64
N PHE A 94 7.23 -3.86 4.45
CA PHE A 94 8.27 -2.96 4.95
C PHE A 94 9.54 -3.15 4.11
N LEU A 95 9.77 -2.23 3.17
CA LEU A 95 10.96 -2.26 2.32
C LEU A 95 12.20 -1.92 3.14
N ARG A 96 13.32 -2.50 2.73
CA ARG A 96 14.64 -2.18 3.27
C ARG A 96 15.26 -1.04 2.49
N GLY A 97 16.04 -0.22 3.17
CA GLY A 97 16.91 0.78 2.55
C GLY A 97 16.15 1.96 1.96
N VAL A 98 14.87 2.17 2.27
CA VAL A 98 14.09 3.30 1.72
C VAL A 98 14.83 4.61 1.88
N ARG A 99 15.44 4.85 3.05
CA ARG A 99 16.21 6.06 3.34
C ARG A 99 17.55 6.18 2.60
N LEU A 100 18.05 5.09 2.03
CA LEU A 100 19.24 5.10 1.18
C LEU A 100 18.93 5.69 -0.20
N PHE A 101 17.69 5.49 -0.69
CA PHE A 101 17.25 5.93 -2.01
C PHE A 101 16.37 7.18 -1.96
N PHE A 102 15.66 7.38 -0.84
CA PHE A 102 14.81 8.54 -0.59
C PHE A 102 15.17 9.14 0.77
N SER A 103 16.02 10.18 0.77
CA SER A 103 16.44 10.87 2.00
C SER A 103 15.24 11.37 2.82
N ASP A 104 15.40 11.66 4.11
CA ASP A 104 14.27 12.09 4.96
C ASP A 104 13.54 13.37 4.49
N GLY A 105 14.24 14.23 3.75
CA GLY A 105 13.64 15.40 3.09
C GLY A 105 13.00 15.10 1.73
N GLU A 106 13.32 13.97 1.10
CA GLU A 106 12.79 13.58 -0.20
C GLU A 106 11.39 12.97 -0.03
N LYS A 107 10.37 13.83 -0.16
CA LYS A 107 8.96 13.50 -0.03
C LYS A 107 8.15 14.25 -1.08
N GLN A 108 7.17 13.56 -1.65
CA GLN A 108 6.30 14.04 -2.71
C GLN A 108 4.98 14.49 -2.09
N HIS A 109 4.72 15.80 -2.13
CA HIS A 109 3.47 16.39 -1.63
C HIS A 109 2.30 16.06 -2.56
N TRP A 110 1.07 16.12 -2.05
CA TRP A 110 -0.11 15.98 -2.91
C TRP A 110 -0.16 17.06 -4.00
N ASN A 111 -0.73 16.70 -5.14
CA ASN A 111 -0.81 17.54 -6.33
C ASN A 111 -1.84 18.66 -6.15
N VAL A 112 -1.36 19.84 -5.77
CA VAL A 112 -2.17 21.06 -5.57
C VAL A 112 -2.90 21.55 -6.82
N ASN A 113 -2.44 21.12 -8.00
CA ASN A 113 -3.04 21.49 -9.28
C ASN A 113 -4.14 20.51 -9.73
N TYR A 114 -4.28 19.36 -9.07
CA TYR A 114 -5.26 18.34 -9.43
C TYR A 114 -6.57 18.52 -8.65
N HIS A 115 -7.69 18.64 -9.38
CA HIS A 115 -9.00 18.91 -8.76
C HIS A 115 -9.43 17.82 -7.76
N ALA A 116 -9.25 16.54 -8.09
CA ALA A 116 -9.65 15.46 -7.19
C ALA A 116 -8.76 15.40 -5.94
N ALA A 117 -7.47 15.73 -6.04
CA ALA A 117 -6.60 15.85 -4.85
C ALA A 117 -7.01 17.05 -3.99
N LYS A 118 -7.32 18.20 -4.60
CA LYS A 118 -7.85 19.37 -3.86
C LYS A 118 -9.09 19.02 -3.06
N ALA A 119 -10.04 18.27 -3.61
CA ALA A 119 -11.25 17.86 -2.88
C ALA A 119 -10.93 17.07 -1.59
N ILE A 120 -9.81 16.33 -1.57
CA ILE A 120 -9.35 15.54 -0.41
C ILE A 120 -8.57 16.42 0.58
N PHE A 121 -7.69 17.29 0.10
CA PHE A 121 -6.73 17.99 0.96
C PHE A 121 -7.13 19.42 1.31
N GLN A 122 -7.98 20.07 0.51
CA GLN A 122 -8.29 21.49 0.60
C GLN A 122 -9.80 21.78 0.52
N GLY A 123 -10.24 22.81 1.24
CA GLY A 123 -11.61 23.31 1.16
C GLY A 123 -12.55 22.75 2.24
N PRO A 124 -13.79 23.26 2.30
CA PRO A 124 -14.69 23.05 3.43
C PRO A 124 -15.17 21.58 3.55
N THR A 125 -15.27 20.84 2.46
CA THR A 125 -15.72 19.44 2.44
C THR A 125 -14.59 18.43 2.64
N SER A 126 -13.34 18.87 2.61
CA SER A 126 -12.15 18.00 2.65
C SER A 126 -12.08 17.12 3.90
N ILE A 127 -12.53 17.62 5.06
CA ILE A 127 -12.53 16.87 6.32
C ILE A 127 -13.45 15.65 6.25
N ALA A 128 -14.65 15.81 5.69
CA ALA A 128 -15.61 14.72 5.55
C ALA A 128 -15.09 13.67 4.56
N ILE A 129 -14.55 14.13 3.41
CA ILE A 129 -13.94 13.25 2.40
C ILE A 129 -12.77 12.45 2.99
N ARG A 130 -11.84 13.12 3.69
CA ARG A 130 -10.71 12.43 4.36
C ARG A 130 -11.20 11.44 5.40
N SER A 131 -12.20 11.80 6.21
CA SER A 131 -12.72 10.90 7.24
C SER A 131 -13.23 9.59 6.64
N THR A 132 -13.94 9.65 5.51
CA THR A 132 -14.41 8.47 4.77
C THR A 132 -13.25 7.64 4.21
N ILE A 133 -12.26 8.29 3.58
CA ILE A 133 -11.08 7.60 3.04
C ILE A 133 -10.27 6.95 4.16
N GLN A 134 -10.08 7.63 5.29
CA GLN A 134 -9.36 7.11 6.47
C GLN A 134 -10.12 5.94 7.12
N ALA A 135 -11.46 5.97 7.14
CA ALA A 135 -12.25 4.82 7.56
C ALA A 135 -12.04 3.61 6.63
N GLY A 136 -12.03 3.84 5.31
CA GLY A 136 -11.68 2.84 4.31
C GLY A 136 -10.26 2.28 4.53
N HIS A 137 -9.28 3.14 4.81
CA HIS A 137 -7.90 2.75 5.09
C HIS A 137 -7.84 1.81 6.30
N ARG A 138 -8.49 2.20 7.41
CA ARG A 138 -8.53 1.38 8.62
C ARG A 138 -9.15 0.02 8.36
N MET A 139 -10.22 -0.05 7.56
CA MET A 139 -10.83 -1.32 7.19
C MET A 139 -9.91 -2.17 6.30
N LEU A 140 -9.23 -1.57 5.32
CA LEU A 140 -8.32 -2.26 4.41
C LEU A 140 -7.12 -2.88 5.12
N TYR A 141 -6.56 -2.19 6.10
CA TYR A 141 -5.39 -2.65 6.84
C TYR A 141 -5.75 -3.20 8.23
N ALA A 142 -7.03 -3.45 8.51
CA ALA A 142 -7.45 -4.06 9.75
C ALA A 142 -6.79 -5.44 9.89
N ARG A 143 -6.28 -5.74 11.09
CA ARG A 143 -5.80 -7.07 11.43
C ARG A 143 -7.00 -7.99 11.65
N THR A 144 -7.07 -9.06 10.88
CA THR A 144 -8.09 -10.10 11.03
C THR A 144 -7.39 -11.46 11.07
N THR A 145 -8.08 -12.47 11.61
CA THR A 145 -7.57 -13.86 11.63
C THR A 145 -7.41 -14.46 10.23
N SER A 146 -8.06 -13.88 9.22
CA SER A 146 -7.91 -14.26 7.80
C SER A 146 -6.74 -13.60 7.08
N ASN A 147 -6.00 -12.69 7.73
CA ASN A 147 -4.86 -12.05 7.09
C ASN A 147 -3.69 -13.01 6.95
N GLY A 148 -3.01 -12.94 5.81
CA GLY A 148 -1.72 -13.59 5.60
C GLY A 148 -0.59 -12.71 6.15
N PHE A 149 0.42 -13.32 6.76
CA PHE A 149 1.64 -12.64 7.18
C PHE A 149 2.84 -13.46 6.74
N GLY A 150 3.96 -12.79 6.48
CA GLY A 150 5.16 -13.48 6.09
C GLY A 150 6.37 -12.57 6.01
N VAL A 151 7.47 -13.17 5.57
CA VAL A 151 8.75 -12.54 5.35
C VAL A 151 9.22 -12.93 3.95
N ILE A 152 9.72 -11.97 3.19
CA ILE A 152 10.39 -12.22 1.92
C ILE A 152 11.88 -12.49 2.21
N ASN A 153 12.33 -13.70 1.95
CA ASN A 153 13.72 -14.13 2.12
C ASN A 153 14.45 -14.24 0.78
N ASP A 154 13.74 -14.62 -0.28
CA ASP A 154 14.30 -14.84 -1.61
C ASP A 154 13.34 -14.44 -2.74
N ALA A 155 13.78 -14.63 -3.98
CA ALA A 155 13.02 -14.32 -5.18
C ALA A 155 11.69 -15.09 -5.27
N LYS A 156 11.66 -16.34 -4.80
CA LYS A 156 10.48 -17.20 -4.86
C LYS A 156 9.39 -16.67 -3.94
N ASP A 157 9.76 -16.11 -2.79
CA ASP A 157 8.81 -15.46 -1.87
C ASP A 157 8.14 -14.25 -2.55
N VAL A 158 8.90 -13.43 -3.29
CA VAL A 158 8.37 -12.29 -4.05
C VAL A 158 7.41 -12.75 -5.14
N MET A 159 7.79 -13.77 -5.92
CA MET A 159 6.93 -14.31 -6.98
C MET A 159 5.63 -14.86 -6.38
N THR A 160 5.73 -15.63 -5.29
CA THR A 160 4.58 -16.19 -4.57
C THR A 160 3.60 -15.13 -4.09
N LEU A 161 4.10 -13.96 -3.70
CA LEU A 161 3.27 -12.82 -3.29
C LEU A 161 2.34 -12.34 -4.43
N LEU A 162 2.85 -12.37 -5.66
CA LEU A 162 2.18 -11.90 -6.86
C LEU A 162 1.57 -13.03 -7.70
N HIS A 163 1.64 -14.29 -7.26
CA HIS A 163 1.04 -15.41 -7.99
C HIS A 163 -0.48 -15.25 -8.13
N GLY A 164 -0.99 -15.66 -9.29
CA GLY A 164 -2.41 -15.69 -9.58
C GLY A 164 -2.72 -16.68 -10.68
N GLY A 165 -3.62 -17.60 -10.39
CA GLY A 165 -4.10 -18.63 -11.30
C GLY A 165 -5.15 -19.48 -10.59
N LYS A 166 -6.01 -20.14 -11.36
CA LYS A 166 -6.99 -21.07 -10.76
C LYS A 166 -6.23 -22.33 -10.33
N PRO A 167 -6.40 -22.82 -9.10
CA PRO A 167 -5.86 -24.13 -8.72
C PRO A 167 -6.25 -25.19 -9.76
N GLY A 168 -5.27 -25.91 -10.30
CA GLY A 168 -5.47 -26.92 -11.34
C GLY A 168 -5.48 -26.39 -12.79
N SER A 169 -5.29 -25.08 -13.04
CA SER A 169 -4.96 -24.60 -14.39
C SER A 169 -3.47 -24.82 -14.69
N PRO A 170 -3.07 -24.90 -15.97
CA PRO A 170 -1.65 -24.91 -16.36
C PRO A 170 -0.85 -23.69 -15.87
N THR A 171 -1.55 -22.64 -15.45
CA THR A 171 -1.00 -21.34 -15.01
C THR A 171 -1.17 -21.11 -13.51
N ALA A 172 -1.49 -22.13 -12.72
CA ALA A 172 -1.78 -22.00 -11.29
C ALA A 172 -0.61 -21.41 -10.48
N HIS A 173 0.62 -21.57 -10.97
CA HIS A 173 1.85 -21.09 -10.33
C HIS A 173 2.41 -19.82 -10.99
N ARG A 174 1.68 -19.23 -11.94
CA ARG A 174 2.14 -18.07 -12.69
C ARG A 174 1.94 -16.79 -11.90
N VAL A 175 2.84 -15.82 -12.09
CA VAL A 175 2.64 -14.45 -11.60
C VAL A 175 1.41 -13.85 -12.27
N LYS A 176 0.57 -13.21 -11.46
CA LYS A 176 -0.73 -12.69 -11.85
C LYS A 176 -0.57 -11.51 -12.83
N PRO A 177 -1.15 -11.57 -14.04
CA PRO A 177 -1.25 -10.41 -14.91
C PRO A 177 -2.27 -9.44 -14.30
N ALA A 178 -1.78 -8.44 -13.58
CA ALA A 178 -2.57 -7.43 -12.90
C ALA A 178 -1.80 -6.12 -12.81
N VAL A 179 -2.52 -5.02 -12.90
CA VAL A 179 -2.00 -3.69 -12.55
C VAL A 179 -2.35 -3.42 -11.10
N TYR A 180 -1.42 -2.85 -10.35
CA TYR A 180 -1.55 -2.53 -8.95
C TYR A 180 -1.33 -1.04 -8.74
N THR A 181 -2.17 -0.40 -7.92
CA THR A 181 -1.93 0.95 -7.41
C THR A 181 -1.07 0.84 -6.16
N TYR A 182 -0.04 1.68 -6.01
CA TYR A 182 0.85 1.64 -4.86
C TYR A 182 1.20 3.02 -4.28
N ILE A 183 1.61 3.01 -3.02
CA ILE A 183 2.34 4.09 -2.37
C ILE A 183 3.55 3.52 -1.62
N ILE A 184 4.59 4.33 -1.48
CA ILE A 184 5.66 4.16 -0.48
C ILE A 184 5.43 5.22 0.57
N ALA A 185 5.04 4.80 1.76
CA ALA A 185 4.56 5.70 2.80
C ALA A 185 5.72 6.49 3.42
N ALA A 186 5.51 7.79 3.69
CA ALA A 186 6.53 8.65 4.28
C ALA A 186 6.62 8.55 5.81
N ASP A 187 5.65 7.92 6.46
CA ASP A 187 5.50 7.78 7.90
C ASP A 187 6.23 6.55 8.45
N ASP A 188 6.09 5.40 7.77
CA ASP A 188 6.64 4.12 8.21
C ASP A 188 7.45 3.37 7.13
N ASP A 189 7.80 4.07 6.04
CA ASP A 189 8.57 3.56 4.90
C ASP A 189 7.95 2.29 4.26
N SER A 190 6.66 2.01 4.52
CA SER A 190 6.00 0.81 4.00
C SER A 190 5.51 0.99 2.56
N PHE A 191 5.75 -0.04 1.75
CA PHE A 191 5.17 -0.21 0.43
C PHE A 191 3.78 -0.83 0.56
N ARG A 192 2.77 -0.07 0.18
CA ARG A 192 1.37 -0.50 0.30
C ARG A 192 0.68 -0.45 -1.04
N PHE A 193 -0.03 -1.52 -1.40
CA PHE A 193 -0.62 -1.64 -2.74
C PHE A 193 -1.83 -2.56 -2.79
N SER A 194 -2.64 -2.40 -3.84
CA SER A 194 -3.75 -3.29 -4.21
C SER A 194 -3.97 -3.29 -5.73
N GLU A 195 -4.66 -4.29 -6.25
CA GLU A 195 -5.01 -4.37 -7.67
C GLU A 195 -5.85 -3.15 -8.12
N THR A 196 -5.45 -2.51 -9.21
CA THR A 196 -6.17 -1.39 -9.84
C THR A 196 -7.47 -1.90 -10.45
N GLY A 197 -8.58 -1.23 -10.14
CA GLY A 197 -9.89 -1.50 -10.75
C GLY A 197 -10.81 -2.38 -9.90
N ALA A 198 -10.31 -2.92 -8.78
CA ALA A 198 -11.12 -3.67 -7.83
C ALA A 198 -12.37 -2.88 -7.41
N ALA A 199 -13.54 -3.51 -7.50
CA ALA A 199 -14.86 -2.90 -7.28
C ALA A 199 -14.96 -2.12 -5.96
N PHE A 200 -14.34 -2.63 -4.89
CA PHE A 200 -14.26 -1.96 -3.60
C PHE A 200 -13.65 -0.54 -3.68
N PHE A 201 -12.67 -0.36 -4.55
CA PHE A 201 -11.90 0.87 -4.68
C PHE A 201 -12.55 1.90 -5.61
N VAL A 202 -13.65 1.54 -6.28
CA VAL A 202 -14.36 2.40 -7.24
C VAL A 202 -15.06 3.54 -6.53
N ASP A 203 -15.57 3.28 -5.33
CA ASP A 203 -16.30 4.27 -4.53
C ASP A 203 -15.38 5.30 -3.85
N PHE A 204 -14.06 5.07 -3.88
CA PHE A 204 -13.10 5.97 -3.25
C PHE A 204 -12.58 7.03 -4.23
N ALA A 205 -12.60 8.28 -3.77
CA ALA A 205 -12.13 9.45 -4.54
C ALA A 205 -10.66 9.35 -4.98
N SER A 206 -9.83 8.62 -4.23
CA SER A 206 -8.44 8.32 -4.63
C SER A 206 -7.92 7.06 -3.95
N LYS A 207 -7.46 6.10 -4.76
CA LYS A 207 -6.80 4.87 -4.31
C LYS A 207 -5.45 5.18 -3.63
N HIS A 208 -4.67 6.13 -4.18
CA HIS A 208 -3.41 6.56 -3.58
C HIS A 208 -3.63 7.20 -2.22
N ALA A 209 -4.60 8.12 -2.09
CA ALA A 209 -4.94 8.73 -0.80
C ALA A 209 -5.42 7.68 0.21
N LEU A 210 -6.19 6.69 -0.26
CA LEU A 210 -6.64 5.57 0.56
C LEU A 210 -5.47 4.73 1.09
N HIS A 211 -4.50 4.34 0.28
CA HIS A 211 -3.31 3.64 0.79
C HIS A 211 -2.44 4.53 1.71
N ALA A 212 -2.38 5.82 1.44
CA ALA A 212 -1.61 6.79 2.23
C ALA A 212 -2.33 7.29 3.49
N ASN A 213 -3.54 6.82 3.80
CA ASN A 213 -4.36 7.30 4.92
C ASN A 213 -4.59 8.84 4.88
N CYS A 214 -4.70 9.40 3.67
CA CYS A 214 -4.73 10.83 3.41
C CYS A 214 -3.53 11.60 3.98
N ALA A 215 -2.33 11.00 4.01
CA ALA A 215 -1.10 11.74 4.29
C ALA A 215 -0.85 12.78 3.18
N GLU A 216 -0.44 13.99 3.56
CA GLU A 216 -0.10 15.05 2.60
C GLU A 216 1.16 14.73 1.77
N TYR A 217 1.99 13.81 2.27
CA TYR A 217 3.26 13.43 1.68
C TYR A 217 3.41 11.92 1.58
N VAL A 218 4.02 11.46 0.49
CA VAL A 218 4.50 10.07 0.31
C VAL A 218 5.98 10.10 -0.08
N ARG A 219 6.71 8.99 0.07
CA ARG A 219 8.06 8.88 -0.53
C ARG A 219 7.93 8.83 -2.06
N TYR A 220 7.02 7.99 -2.54
CA TYR A 220 6.69 7.83 -3.94
C TYR A 220 5.33 7.15 -4.11
N SER A 221 4.74 7.20 -5.30
CA SER A 221 3.49 6.50 -5.60
C SER A 221 3.24 6.39 -7.10
N GLY A 222 2.44 5.40 -7.50
CA GLY A 222 2.10 5.22 -8.90
C GLY A 222 1.31 3.94 -9.11
N GLU A 223 1.56 3.29 -10.23
CA GLU A 223 1.10 1.95 -10.54
C GLU A 223 2.27 1.04 -10.90
N PHE A 224 2.06 -0.27 -10.77
CA PHE A 224 3.02 -1.26 -11.22
C PHE A 224 2.31 -2.52 -11.73
N HIS A 225 2.99 -3.30 -12.56
CA HIS A 225 2.53 -4.61 -12.96
C HIS A 225 3.71 -5.54 -13.27
N PRO A 226 3.62 -6.82 -12.87
CA PRO A 226 4.57 -7.82 -13.32
C PRO A 226 4.29 -8.20 -14.78
N ARG A 227 5.34 -8.54 -15.51
CA ARG A 227 5.26 -9.10 -16.87
C ARG A 227 6.42 -10.06 -17.13
N PRO A 228 6.27 -11.03 -18.05
CA PRO A 228 7.42 -11.76 -18.56
C PRO A 228 8.36 -10.80 -19.31
N ALA A 229 9.65 -11.12 -19.34
CA ALA A 229 10.64 -10.36 -20.09
C ALA A 229 10.22 -10.22 -21.56
N GLY A 230 10.30 -8.99 -22.10
CA GLY A 230 9.78 -8.68 -23.44
C GLY A 230 8.26 -8.47 -23.53
N GLY A 231 7.53 -8.61 -22.40
CA GLY A 231 6.13 -8.26 -22.26
C GLY A 231 5.12 -9.34 -22.67
N TRP A 232 3.87 -9.16 -22.22
CA TRP A 232 2.79 -10.13 -22.41
C TRP A 232 2.42 -10.37 -23.88
N ALA A 233 2.63 -9.39 -24.77
CA ALA A 233 2.32 -9.52 -26.19
C ALA A 233 3.20 -10.54 -26.92
N SER A 234 4.42 -10.75 -26.44
CA SER A 234 5.41 -11.68 -27.03
C SER A 234 5.52 -12.99 -26.25
N PHE A 235 4.70 -13.16 -25.20
CA PHE A 235 4.83 -14.27 -24.27
C PHE A 235 4.15 -15.53 -24.80
N SER A 236 4.87 -16.65 -24.77
CA SER A 236 4.32 -17.98 -25.08
C SER A 236 3.87 -18.69 -23.81
N ASP A 237 2.62 -19.15 -23.79
CA ASP A 237 2.07 -19.92 -22.67
C ASP A 237 2.74 -21.28 -22.47
N ASP A 238 3.40 -21.81 -23.51
CA ASP A 238 4.15 -23.07 -23.46
C ASP A 238 5.47 -22.93 -22.67
N THR A 239 5.85 -21.70 -22.31
CA THR A 239 7.03 -21.45 -21.47
C THR A 239 6.76 -21.97 -20.05
N PRO A 240 7.58 -22.91 -19.53
CA PRO A 240 7.48 -23.36 -18.15
C PRO A 240 7.63 -22.20 -17.16
N ASP A 241 6.85 -22.18 -16.07
CA ASP A 241 6.83 -21.06 -15.12
C ASP A 241 8.21 -20.79 -14.47
N ASP A 242 9.03 -21.82 -14.30
CA ASP A 242 10.41 -21.74 -13.78
C ASP A 242 11.43 -21.23 -14.82
N ALA A 243 11.07 -21.24 -16.10
CA ALA A 243 11.86 -20.68 -17.19
C ALA A 243 11.49 -19.23 -17.53
N VAL A 244 10.41 -18.69 -16.94
CA VAL A 244 9.99 -17.31 -17.18
C VAL A 244 10.90 -16.34 -16.44
N ALA A 245 11.62 -15.51 -17.19
CA ALA A 245 12.27 -14.33 -16.63
C ALA A 245 11.20 -13.25 -16.38
N TRP A 246 11.09 -12.78 -15.13
CA TRP A 246 10.08 -11.81 -14.73
C TRP A 246 10.64 -10.38 -14.67
N GLU A 247 9.85 -9.43 -15.16
CA GLU A 247 10.06 -8.00 -15.03
C GLU A 247 8.98 -7.40 -14.13
N LEU A 248 9.35 -6.39 -13.34
CA LEU A 248 8.41 -5.55 -12.60
C LEU A 248 8.43 -4.15 -13.21
N VAL A 249 7.37 -3.80 -13.91
CA VAL A 249 7.20 -2.46 -14.45
C VAL A 249 6.56 -1.59 -13.38
N ILE A 250 7.20 -0.48 -13.01
CA ILE A 250 6.73 0.44 -11.99
C ILE A 250 6.82 1.89 -12.51
N ASP A 251 5.79 2.68 -12.25
CA ASP A 251 5.68 4.04 -12.77
C ASP A 251 5.40 5.08 -11.67
N ASN A 252 5.32 6.34 -12.08
CA ASN A 252 4.92 7.48 -11.24
C ASN A 252 3.46 7.94 -11.50
N ASN A 253 2.59 7.06 -12.03
CA ASN A 253 1.22 7.39 -12.39
C ASN A 253 0.33 7.54 -11.15
N SER A 254 0.39 8.72 -10.52
CA SER A 254 -0.52 9.11 -9.44
C SER A 254 -1.07 10.50 -9.68
N GLY A 255 -2.39 10.60 -9.91
CA GLY A 255 -3.05 11.91 -9.93
C GLY A 255 -2.99 12.63 -8.56
N THR A 256 -2.94 11.87 -7.47
CA THR A 256 -2.97 12.44 -6.11
C THR A 256 -1.65 13.04 -5.68
N TYR A 257 -0.51 12.41 -5.97
CA TYR A 257 0.81 12.90 -5.55
C TYR A 257 1.71 13.32 -6.71
N SER A 258 1.44 12.82 -7.92
CA SER A 258 2.16 13.14 -9.18
C SER A 258 3.67 13.25 -9.00
N PRO A 259 4.31 12.19 -8.47
CA PRO A 259 5.69 12.29 -8.02
C PRO A 259 6.67 12.46 -9.19
N SER A 260 7.78 13.14 -8.90
CA SER A 260 8.74 13.58 -9.92
C SER A 260 9.34 12.40 -10.70
N PRO A 261 9.40 12.47 -12.04
CA PRO A 261 10.09 11.46 -12.85
C PRO A 261 11.61 11.45 -12.62
N LEU A 262 12.17 12.52 -12.06
CA LEU A 262 13.61 12.59 -11.75
C LEU A 262 14.05 11.57 -10.69
N LEU A 263 13.10 11.02 -9.92
CA LEU A 263 13.34 10.02 -8.89
C LEU A 263 13.09 8.59 -9.36
N LEU A 264 12.73 8.37 -10.63
CA LEU A 264 12.58 7.03 -11.19
C LEU A 264 13.86 6.18 -11.06
N PRO A 265 15.09 6.72 -11.21
CA PRO A 265 16.30 5.95 -10.90
C PRO A 265 16.35 5.48 -9.45
N ASN A 266 16.03 6.34 -8.48
CA ASN A 266 16.01 5.98 -7.06
C ASN A 266 14.95 4.90 -6.76
N LEU A 267 13.81 4.98 -7.45
CA LEU A 267 12.77 3.96 -7.37
C LEU A 267 13.26 2.63 -7.94
N LYS A 268 13.97 2.64 -9.08
CA LYS A 268 14.56 1.45 -9.69
C LYS A 268 15.50 0.76 -8.71
N ASP A 269 16.45 1.51 -8.17
CA ASP A 269 17.45 0.98 -7.24
C ASP A 269 16.81 0.43 -5.96
N LEU A 270 15.79 1.11 -5.42
CA LEU A 270 15.04 0.65 -4.26
C LEU A 270 14.38 -0.71 -4.50
N PHE A 271 13.72 -0.88 -5.66
CA PHE A 271 13.06 -2.14 -5.97
C PHE A 271 14.06 -3.25 -6.33
N GLU A 272 15.17 -2.94 -6.99
CA GLU A 272 16.24 -3.92 -7.23
C GLU A 272 16.85 -4.42 -5.91
N TYR A 273 16.97 -3.54 -4.91
CA TYR A 273 17.43 -3.89 -3.57
C TYR A 273 16.46 -4.80 -2.79
N ASN A 274 15.17 -4.75 -3.10
CA ASN A 274 14.11 -5.40 -2.32
C ASN A 274 13.44 -6.60 -3.03
N PHE A 275 13.48 -6.67 -4.36
CA PHE A 275 12.72 -7.63 -5.17
C PHE A 275 13.69 -8.48 -6.02
N PRO A 276 14.53 -9.33 -5.39
CA PRO A 276 15.40 -10.22 -6.15
C PRO A 276 14.57 -11.12 -7.07
N GLY A 277 15.13 -11.46 -8.24
CA GLY A 277 14.46 -12.30 -9.24
C GLY A 277 13.49 -11.57 -10.17
N PHE A 278 13.25 -10.27 -9.96
CA PHE A 278 12.62 -9.40 -10.93
C PHE A 278 13.64 -8.45 -11.54
N THR A 279 13.61 -8.30 -12.86
CA THR A 279 14.23 -7.16 -13.53
C THR A 279 13.32 -5.94 -13.37
N ILE A 280 13.82 -4.85 -12.79
CA ILE A 280 13.00 -3.66 -12.52
C ILE A 280 13.02 -2.71 -13.71
N CYS A 281 11.83 -2.32 -14.19
CA CYS A 281 11.67 -1.35 -15.26
C CYS A 281 10.87 -0.14 -14.76
N THR A 282 11.47 1.04 -14.77
CA THR A 282 10.81 2.29 -14.37
C THR A 282 10.42 3.13 -15.57
N TYR A 283 9.18 3.60 -15.62
CA TYR A 283 8.71 4.50 -16.68
C TYR A 283 8.03 5.74 -16.11
N ASP A 284 8.17 6.87 -16.82
CA ASP A 284 7.29 8.02 -16.58
C ASP A 284 5.87 7.69 -17.07
N PHE A 285 4.86 8.28 -16.43
CA PHE A 285 3.46 8.04 -16.76
C PHE A 285 3.09 8.45 -18.20
N ASN A 286 3.87 9.33 -18.83
CA ASN A 286 3.69 9.73 -20.24
C ASN A 286 4.50 8.87 -21.22
N ASP A 287 5.27 7.88 -20.75
CA ASP A 287 6.04 7.02 -21.63
C ASP A 287 5.10 6.10 -22.45
N PRO A 288 5.15 6.12 -23.80
CA PRO A 288 4.28 5.28 -24.61
C PRO A 288 4.49 3.78 -24.34
N ARG A 289 5.71 3.36 -23.96
CA ARG A 289 6.02 1.96 -23.63
C ARG A 289 5.28 1.49 -22.38
N LEU A 290 4.99 2.40 -21.44
CA LEU A 290 4.18 2.09 -20.28
C LEU A 290 2.73 1.79 -20.68
N ALA A 291 2.16 2.62 -21.55
CA ALA A 291 0.79 2.41 -22.04
C ALA A 291 0.65 1.08 -22.77
N GLU A 292 1.58 0.76 -23.67
CA GLU A 292 1.64 -0.52 -24.39
C GLU A 292 1.75 -1.71 -23.42
N SER A 293 2.66 -1.61 -22.44
CA SER A 293 2.89 -2.66 -21.44
C SER A 293 1.66 -2.91 -20.56
N ARG A 294 0.97 -1.86 -20.15
CA ARG A 294 -0.26 -1.94 -19.35
C ARG A 294 -1.41 -2.55 -20.14
N GLU A 295 -1.56 -2.16 -21.41
CA GLU A 295 -2.63 -2.69 -22.25
C GLU A 295 -2.41 -4.17 -22.60
N ALA A 296 -1.16 -4.57 -22.87
CA ALA A 296 -0.80 -5.97 -23.04
C ALA A 296 -1.11 -6.79 -21.77
N CYS A 297 -0.81 -6.25 -20.58
CA CYS A 297 -1.14 -6.89 -19.31
C CYS A 297 -2.65 -7.07 -19.14
N ARG A 298 -3.46 -6.05 -19.46
CA ARG A 298 -4.92 -6.12 -19.37
C ARG A 298 -5.51 -7.12 -20.35
N THR A 299 -5.06 -7.08 -21.61
CA THR A 299 -5.51 -8.00 -22.67
C THR A 299 -5.25 -9.45 -22.26
N TYR A 300 -4.06 -9.73 -21.77
CA TYR A 300 -3.71 -11.07 -21.30
C TYR A 300 -4.50 -11.47 -20.05
N ALA A 301 -4.75 -10.54 -19.12
CA ALA A 301 -5.59 -10.79 -17.95
C ALA A 301 -7.04 -11.15 -18.31
N LEU A 302 -7.67 -10.43 -19.26
CA LEU A 302 -9.02 -10.75 -19.76
C LEU A 302 -9.09 -12.17 -20.32
N TYR A 303 -8.08 -12.56 -21.10
CA TYR A 303 -8.05 -13.87 -21.74
C TYR A 303 -7.80 -15.03 -20.74
N LYS A 304 -6.94 -14.83 -19.74
CA LYS A 304 -6.47 -15.93 -18.87
C LYS A 304 -7.08 -15.99 -17.48
N ARG A 305 -7.58 -14.87 -16.97
CA ARG A 305 -8.09 -14.79 -15.59
C ARG A 305 -9.61 -14.81 -15.48
N ASP A 306 -10.33 -14.99 -16.60
CA ASP A 306 -11.79 -14.95 -16.63
C ASP A 306 -12.32 -13.66 -15.96
N VAL A 307 -11.59 -12.55 -16.09
CA VAL A 307 -11.95 -11.24 -15.53
C VAL A 307 -12.83 -10.55 -16.54
N ARG A 308 -13.98 -10.03 -16.09
CA ARG A 308 -14.85 -9.24 -16.96
C ARG A 308 -14.23 -7.87 -17.21
N GLN A 309 -14.50 -7.28 -18.38
CA GLN A 309 -13.93 -6.00 -18.75
C GLN A 309 -14.27 -4.89 -17.74
N GLU A 310 -15.48 -4.93 -17.17
CA GLU A 310 -15.94 -3.95 -16.19
C GLU A 310 -15.20 -4.06 -14.84
N GLU A 311 -14.56 -5.19 -14.54
CA GLU A 311 -13.76 -5.40 -13.32
C GLU A 311 -12.33 -4.85 -13.44
N LEU A 312 -11.79 -4.74 -14.66
CA LEU A 312 -10.48 -4.13 -14.92
C LEU A 312 -10.58 -2.62 -15.13
N GLN A 313 -11.70 -2.18 -15.69
CA GLN A 313 -12.03 -0.78 -15.93
C GLN A 313 -13.46 -0.55 -15.48
N PRO A 314 -13.67 -0.22 -14.19
CA PRO A 314 -14.98 0.21 -13.74
C PRO A 314 -15.30 1.51 -14.46
N HIS A 315 -16.12 1.43 -15.50
CA HIS A 315 -16.70 2.60 -16.14
C HIS A 315 -17.51 3.36 -15.08
N THR A 316 -17.27 4.65 -14.93
CA THR A 316 -18.14 5.54 -14.16
C THR A 316 -19.49 5.56 -14.85
N ARG A 317 -20.36 4.60 -14.53
CA ARG A 317 -21.70 4.54 -15.08
C ARG A 317 -22.55 5.58 -14.36
N GLY A 318 -22.38 6.84 -14.74
CA GLY A 318 -23.35 7.93 -14.56
C GLY A 318 -23.98 8.09 -13.17
N GLU A 319 -23.26 7.85 -12.08
CA GLU A 319 -23.77 8.09 -10.72
C GLU A 319 -22.82 9.01 -9.95
N GLU A 320 -23.43 10.04 -9.36
CA GLU A 320 -22.72 11.02 -8.54
C GLU A 320 -21.97 10.34 -7.39
N PRO A 321 -20.77 10.82 -7.02
CA PRO A 321 -20.04 10.31 -5.87
C PRO A 321 -20.92 10.38 -4.62
N LEU A 322 -20.88 9.34 -3.78
CA LEU A 322 -21.56 9.19 -2.48
C LEU A 322 -21.43 10.40 -1.51
N ALA A 323 -20.61 11.40 -1.84
CA ALA A 323 -20.54 12.69 -1.18
C ALA A 323 -21.90 13.44 -1.15
N HIS A 324 -22.83 13.17 -2.08
CA HIS A 324 -24.13 13.85 -2.10
C HIS A 324 -25.15 13.36 -1.05
N ASN A 325 -24.99 12.14 -0.52
CA ASN A 325 -25.93 11.62 0.49
C ASN A 325 -25.67 12.18 1.89
N ALA A 326 -24.43 12.56 2.21
CA ALA A 326 -24.10 13.20 3.48
C ALA A 326 -24.63 14.65 3.57
N SER A 327 -24.82 15.33 2.43
CA SER A 327 -25.43 16.67 2.38
C SER A 327 -26.97 16.64 2.52
N ALA A 328 -27.63 15.56 2.13
CA ALA A 328 -29.08 15.44 2.21
C ALA A 328 -29.58 15.16 3.65
N GLU A 329 -28.82 14.36 4.43
CA GLU A 329 -29.18 14.06 5.83
C GLU A 329 -28.88 15.22 6.80
N ALA A 330 -27.85 16.02 6.52
CA ALA A 330 -27.56 17.23 7.29
C ALA A 330 -28.57 18.38 7.01
N CYS A 331 -29.21 18.39 5.84
CA CYS A 331 -30.21 19.41 5.49
C CYS A 331 -31.60 19.09 6.09
N ASN A 332 -31.98 17.80 6.11
CA ASN A 332 -33.27 17.37 6.68
C ASN A 332 -33.35 17.42 8.21
N THR A 333 -32.21 17.39 8.91
CA THR A 333 -32.17 17.56 10.37
C THR A 333 -32.22 19.03 10.82
N ALA A 334 -31.89 19.97 9.93
CA ALA A 334 -31.95 21.41 10.22
C ALA A 334 -33.34 22.03 9.93
N SER A 335 -34.18 21.43 9.09
CA SER A 335 -35.51 21.97 8.76
C SER A 335 -36.64 21.50 9.67
N ALA A 336 -36.41 20.52 10.55
CA ALA A 336 -37.42 19.97 11.47
C ALA A 336 -37.47 20.67 12.85
N GLY A 337 -36.60 21.65 13.10
CA GLY A 337 -36.49 22.35 14.40
C GLY A 337 -37.12 23.75 14.46
N HIS A 338 -37.95 24.14 13.48
CA HIS A 338 -38.48 25.51 13.41
C HIS A 338 -39.98 25.57 13.10
N LEU A 339 -40.78 24.83 13.87
CA LEU A 339 -42.22 25.07 14.00
C LEU A 339 -42.69 24.50 15.33
N GLU A 340 -42.67 25.34 16.38
CA GLU A 340 -43.64 25.36 17.49
C GLU A 340 -43.13 26.29 18.62
N SER A 341 -43.52 27.57 18.58
CA SER A 341 -43.87 28.32 19.81
C SER A 341 -44.49 29.68 19.45
N THR A 342 -45.79 29.69 19.12
CA THR A 342 -46.59 30.91 19.21
C THR A 342 -47.94 30.60 19.86
N GLY A 343 -48.09 31.05 21.10
CA GLY A 343 -49.37 31.39 21.71
C GLY A 343 -49.87 30.43 22.79
N ARG A 344 -49.84 30.87 24.05
CA ARG A 344 -51.00 31.53 24.67
C ARG A 344 -50.65 32.16 26.01
N ILE A 345 -51.22 33.34 26.16
CA ILE A 345 -51.32 34.16 27.37
C ILE A 345 -52.59 33.73 28.12
N ALA A 346 -52.52 33.84 29.45
CA ALA A 346 -53.55 33.62 30.48
C ALA A 346 -53.80 32.17 30.90
#